data_AF-A0AAW1X3C5-F1
#
_entry.id   AF-A0AAW1X3C5-F1
#
_cell.length_a   1.000
_cell.length_b   1.000
_cell.length_c   1.000
_cell.angle_alpha   90.00
_cell.angle_beta   90.00
_cell.angle_gamma   90.00
#
_symmetry.space_group_name_H-M   'P 1'
#
loop_
_entity.id
_entity.type
_entity.pdbx_description
1 polymer ?
#
loop_
_entity_poly.entity_id
_entity_poly.type
_entity_poly.pdbx_seq_one_letter_code
_entity_poly.pdbx_strand_id
1 'polypeptide(L)'
;MDIKFEVGRFWRNGVLKIPQLNVGMSSETLFRNLIAIEQCYHGYSNEITSYAILMDNLISSQEDMELLSKKKVIGNWLSDEDGCSFFNNLHKDIPYNNSWSSINNIRRHMKK
;
A
#
# COMPACT_ATOMS: atom_id res chain seq x y z
N MET A 1 17.08 -2.58 7.89
CA MET A 1 16.69 -1.80 6.70
C MET A 1 16.36 -0.40 7.22
N ASP A 2 17.26 0.56 7.00
CA ASP A 2 17.01 1.94 7.41
C ASP A 2 16.13 2.57 6.33
N ILE A 3 14.85 2.74 6.64
CA ILE A 3 13.96 3.48 5.75
C ILE A 3 14.32 4.96 5.89
N LYS A 4 15.12 5.47 4.96
CA LYS A 4 15.46 6.89 4.86
C LYS A 4 14.43 7.57 3.95
N PHE A 5 13.62 8.44 4.53
CA PHE A 5 12.71 9.28 3.77
C PHE A 5 13.39 10.61 3.49
N GLU A 6 13.63 10.92 2.21
CA GLU A 6 14.14 12.22 1.80
C GLU A 6 13.06 13.29 1.98
N VAL A 7 13.46 14.51 2.35
CA VAL A 7 12.53 15.65 2.46
C VAL A 7 11.94 15.91 1.07
N GLY A 8 10.63 15.69 0.94
CA GLY A 8 9.93 15.70 -0.33
C GLY A 8 8.51 16.25 -0.20
N ARG A 9 7.72 16.16 -1.29
CA ARG A 9 6.31 16.61 -1.29
C ARG A 9 5.52 15.94 -0.15
N PHE A 10 5.81 14.67 0.11
CA PHE A 10 5.09 13.84 1.08
C PHE A 10 5.81 13.70 2.43
N TRP A 11 7.08 14.09 2.56
CA TRP A 11 7.83 14.00 3.81
C TRP A 11 8.34 15.38 4.23
N ARG A 12 7.79 15.93 5.32
CA ARG A 12 8.21 17.23 5.88
C ARG A 12 8.24 17.15 7.40
N ASN A 13 9.32 17.64 8.00
CA ASN A 13 9.50 17.73 9.45
C ASN A 13 9.28 16.39 10.18
N GLY A 14 9.73 15.28 9.59
CA GLY A 14 9.55 13.94 10.17
C GLY A 14 8.13 13.37 10.05
N VAL A 15 7.24 14.03 9.30
CA VAL A 15 5.86 13.59 9.08
C VAL A 15 5.69 13.11 7.64
N LEU A 16 5.27 11.86 7.47
CA LEU A 16 4.78 11.32 6.20
C LEU A 16 3.33 11.75 5.99
N LYS A 17 3.09 12.61 5.01
CA LYS A 17 1.77 12.94 4.49
C LYS A 17 1.37 11.92 3.44
N ILE A 18 0.46 11.03 3.81
CA ILE A 18 -0.16 10.11 2.86
C ILE A 18 -1.21 10.90 2.06
N PRO A 19 -1.11 10.93 0.72
CA PRO A 19 -2.13 11.58 -0.10
C PRO A 19 -3.47 10.84 0.02
N GLN A 20 -4.56 11.58 -0.09
CA GLN A 20 -5.89 10.97 -0.13
C GLN A 20 -6.00 10.06 -1.35
N LEU A 21 -6.43 8.82 -1.13
CA LEU A 21 -6.70 7.85 -2.18
C LEU A 21 -8.20 7.56 -2.24
N ASN A 22 -8.81 7.77 -3.41
CA ASN A 22 -10.18 7.36 -3.64
C ASN A 22 -10.18 5.95 -4.22
N VAL A 23 -10.80 5.00 -3.52
CA VAL A 23 -10.94 3.61 -3.94
C VAL A 23 -12.39 3.31 -4.30
N GLY A 24 -12.56 2.60 -5.41
CA GLY A 24 -13.84 2.11 -5.91
C GLY A 24 -13.67 0.77 -6.62
N MET A 25 -14.73 0.28 -7.25
CA MET A 25 -14.77 -1.08 -7.82
C MET A 25 -13.67 -1.37 -8.86
N SER A 26 -13.22 -0.38 -9.64
CA SER A 26 -12.18 -0.56 -10.66
C SER A 26 -10.75 -0.36 -10.14
N SER A 27 -10.59 0.14 -8.91
CA SER A 27 -9.27 0.43 -8.35
C SER A 27 -8.43 -0.83 -8.20
N GLU A 28 -9.03 -2.00 -7.95
CA GLU A 28 -8.27 -3.21 -7.63
C GLU A 28 -7.52 -3.70 -8.86
N THR A 29 -8.25 -3.85 -9.96
CA THR A 29 -7.72 -4.18 -11.28
C THR A 29 -6.64 -3.18 -11.71
N LEU A 30 -6.86 -1.89 -11.48
CA LEU A 30 -5.87 -0.86 -11.82
C LEU A 30 -4.56 -1.04 -11.04
N PHE A 31 -4.63 -1.17 -9.71
CA PHE A 31 -3.44 -1.33 -8.87
C PHE A 31 -2.69 -2.62 -9.23
N ARG A 32 -3.40 -3.74 -9.42
CA ARG A 32 -2.78 -5.02 -9.83
C ARG A 32 -2.06 -4.90 -11.18
N ASN A 33 -2.68 -4.23 -12.16
CA ASN A 33 -2.07 -4.02 -13.47
C ASN A 33 -0.81 -3.13 -13.39
N LEU A 34 -0.86 -2.08 -12.57
CA LEU A 34 0.31 -1.21 -12.36
C LEU A 34 1.46 -1.94 -11.68
N ILE A 35 1.17 -2.74 -10.64
CA ILE A 35 2.18 -3.57 -9.98
C ILE A 35 2.77 -4.58 -10.97
N ALA A 36 1.94 -5.22 -11.82
CA ALA A 36 2.43 -6.13 -12.85
C ALA A 36 3.36 -5.43 -13.85
N ILE A 37 3.06 -4.18 -14.24
CA ILE A 37 3.94 -3.38 -15.10
C ILE A 37 5.29 -3.13 -14.42
N GLU A 38 5.29 -2.69 -13.15
CA GLU A 38 6.55 -2.47 -12.40
C GLU A 38 7.41 -3.74 -12.32
N GLN A 39 6.76 -4.89 -12.18
CA GLN A 39 7.47 -6.18 -12.03
C GLN A 39 7.95 -6.78 -13.36
N CYS A 40 7.24 -6.56 -14.45
CA CYS A 40 7.56 -7.15 -15.76
C CYS A 40 8.59 -6.34 -16.55
N TYR A 41 8.72 -5.03 -16.28
CA TYR A 41 9.57 -4.14 -17.08
C TYR A 41 10.75 -3.60 -16.27
N HIS A 42 11.95 -4.02 -16.65
CA HIS A 42 13.19 -3.46 -16.12
C HIS A 42 13.28 -1.96 -16.45
N GLY A 43 13.48 -1.13 -15.43
CA GLY A 43 13.62 0.32 -15.57
C GLY A 43 12.51 1.14 -14.91
N TYR A 44 11.43 0.51 -14.46
CA TYR A 44 10.45 1.16 -13.59
C TYR A 44 10.87 1.09 -12.12
N SER A 45 10.61 2.16 -11.38
CA SER A 45 10.70 2.18 -9.93
C SER A 45 9.52 1.43 -9.31
N ASN A 46 9.73 0.83 -8.14
CA ASN A 46 8.70 0.08 -7.41
C ASN A 46 7.76 0.99 -6.60
N GLU A 47 7.38 2.17 -7.11
CA GLU A 47 6.66 3.18 -6.34
C GLU A 47 5.24 2.74 -5.97
N ILE A 48 4.49 2.18 -6.94
CA ILE A 48 3.13 1.68 -6.75
C ILE A 48 3.16 0.46 -5.84
N THR A 49 4.08 -0.46 -6.09
CA THR A 49 4.30 -1.64 -5.24
C THR A 49 4.60 -1.21 -3.80
N SER A 50 5.54 -0.28 -3.59
CA SER A 50 5.90 0.23 -2.26
C SER A 50 4.73 0.90 -1.55
N TYR A 51 3.92 1.67 -2.29
CA TYR A 51 2.72 2.28 -1.75
C TYR A 51 1.67 1.23 -1.33
N ALA A 52 1.39 0.24 -2.18
CA ALA A 52 0.45 -0.83 -1.86
C ALA A 52 0.86 -1.59 -0.58
N ILE A 53 2.16 -1.85 -0.42
CA ILE A 53 2.72 -2.48 0.78
C ILE A 53 2.57 -1.59 2.01
N LEU A 54 2.84 -0.29 1.89
CA LEU A 54 2.66 0.64 2.99
C LEU A 54 1.20 0.62 3.47
N MET A 55 0.25 0.69 2.54
CA MET A 55 -1.18 0.69 2.87
C MET A 55 -1.64 -0.64 3.46
N ASP A 56 -1.18 -1.79 2.93
CA ASP A 56 -1.45 -3.14 3.49
C ASP A 56 -0.96 -3.26 4.94
N ASN A 57 0.20 -2.68 5.27
CA ASN A 57 0.70 -2.69 6.64
C ASN A 57 -0.04 -1.70 7.56
N LEU A 58 -0.58 -0.60 7.02
CA LEU A 58 -1.35 0.37 7.78
C LEU A 58 -2.79 -0.11 8.04
N ILE A 59 -3.37 -0.92 7.14
CA ILE A 59 -4.75 -1.39 7.20
C ILE A 59 -4.76 -2.87 7.57
N SER A 60 -4.46 -3.14 8.84
CA SER A 60 -4.39 -4.52 9.35
C SER A 60 -5.72 -5.03 9.88
N SER A 61 -6.68 -4.12 10.06
CA SER A 61 -7.98 -4.34 10.68
C SER A 61 -9.04 -3.42 10.08
N GLN A 62 -10.32 -3.70 10.38
CA GLN A 62 -11.41 -2.82 9.98
C GLN A 62 -11.33 -1.48 10.71
N GLU A 63 -10.88 -1.47 11.97
CA GLU A 63 -10.68 -0.28 12.78
C GLU A 63 -9.63 0.67 12.16
N ASP A 64 -8.56 0.10 11.58
CA ASP A 64 -7.55 0.88 10.85
C ASP A 64 -8.15 1.55 9.61
N MET A 65 -8.97 0.80 8.86
CA MET A 65 -9.68 1.30 7.69
C MET A 65 -10.63 2.44 8.07
N GLU A 66 -11.46 2.24 9.10
CA GLU A 66 -12.38 3.24 9.63
C GLU A 66 -11.65 4.52 10.06
N LEU A 67 -10.51 4.38 10.75
CA LEU A 67 -9.68 5.51 11.17
C LEU A 67 -9.17 6.30 9.96
N LEU A 68 -8.64 5.62 8.95
CA LEU A 68 -8.10 6.26 7.74
C LEU A 68 -9.19 6.89 6.88
N SER A 69 -10.37 6.27 6.79
CA SER A 69 -11.58 6.84 6.20
C SER A 69 -12.01 8.12 6.92
N LYS A 70 -12.09 8.10 8.26
CA LYS A 70 -12.44 9.27 9.08
C LYS A 70 -11.43 10.41 8.94
N LYS A 71 -10.15 10.09 8.78
CA LYS A 71 -9.07 11.06 8.52
C LYS A 71 -9.01 11.53 7.07
N LYS A 72 -9.89 11.03 6.19
CA LYS A 72 -9.93 11.31 4.75
C LYS A 72 -8.64 10.96 4.03
N VAL A 73 -7.89 10.00 4.56
CA VAL A 73 -6.74 9.39 3.85
C VAL A 73 -7.27 8.45 2.78
N ILE A 74 -8.38 7.76 3.07
CA ILE A 74 -9.07 6.92 2.10
C ILE A 74 -10.46 7.51 1.84
N GLY A 75 -10.71 7.91 0.60
CA GLY A 75 -12.04 8.28 0.13
C GLY A 75 -12.76 7.01 -0.32
N ASN A 76 -13.55 6.43 0.56
CA ASN A 76 -14.17 5.14 0.30
C ASN A 76 -15.48 5.31 -0.47
N TRP A 77 -15.56 4.73 -1.67
CA TRP A 77 -16.85 4.44 -2.36
C TRP A 77 -17.33 3.01 -2.08
N LEU A 78 -16.59 2.26 -1.26
CA LEU A 78 -16.88 0.89 -0.83
C LEU A 78 -17.23 0.89 0.68
N SER A 79 -17.65 -0.25 1.21
CA SER A 79 -17.74 -0.43 2.67
C SER A 79 -16.34 -0.51 3.30
N ASP A 80 -16.21 -0.33 4.62
CA ASP A 80 -14.91 -0.47 5.29
C ASP A 80 -14.38 -1.91 5.24
N GLU A 81 -15.28 -2.90 5.24
CA GLU A 81 -14.93 -4.31 5.05
C GLU A 81 -14.37 -4.56 3.63
N ASP A 82 -15.04 -4.06 2.59
CA ASP A 82 -14.59 -4.16 1.21
C ASP A 82 -13.26 -3.43 0.98
N GLY A 83 -13.08 -2.26 1.60
CA GLY A 83 -11.84 -1.50 1.53
C GLY A 83 -10.67 -2.24 2.21
N CYS A 84 -10.91 -2.85 3.37
CA CYS A 84 -9.92 -3.68 4.05
C CYS A 84 -9.57 -4.91 3.18
N SER A 85 -10.57 -5.59 2.61
CA SER A 85 -10.38 -6.72 1.70
C SER A 85 -9.58 -6.32 0.45
N PHE A 86 -9.87 -5.15 -0.13
CA PHE A 86 -9.15 -4.61 -1.29
C PHE A 86 -7.64 -4.56 -1.05
N PHE A 87 -7.17 -3.91 0.01
CA PHE A 87 -5.72 -3.75 0.25
C PHE A 87 -5.06 -5.08 0.60
N ASN A 88 -5.72 -5.90 1.43
CA ASN A 88 -5.24 -7.23 1.79
C ASN A 88 -5.14 -8.17 0.58
N ASN A 89 -5.94 -7.97 -0.46
CA ASN A 89 -5.92 -8.80 -1.66
C ASN A 89 -4.98 -8.28 -2.75
N LEU A 90 -4.48 -7.03 -2.70
CA LEU A 90 -3.63 -6.45 -3.75
C LEU A 90 -2.42 -7.31 -4.10
N HIS A 91 -1.89 -8.07 -3.13
CA HIS A 91 -0.72 -8.92 -3.30
C HIS A 91 -1.04 -10.40 -3.52
N LYS A 92 -2.32 -10.78 -3.44
CA LYS A 92 -2.77 -12.16 -3.66
C LYS A 92 -2.52 -12.52 -5.13
N ASP A 93 -1.82 -13.62 -5.37
CA ASP A 93 -1.48 -14.16 -6.69
C ASP A 93 -0.38 -13.43 -7.48
N ILE A 94 0.34 -12.50 -6.84
CA ILE A 94 1.52 -11.88 -7.45
C ILE A 94 2.74 -12.82 -7.26
N PRO A 95 3.44 -13.23 -8.33
CA PRO A 95 4.54 -14.19 -8.23
C PRO A 95 5.66 -13.69 -7.31
N TYR A 96 6.18 -14.61 -6.49
CA TYR A 96 7.26 -14.37 -5.52
C TYR A 96 8.54 -13.89 -6.22
N ASN A 97 8.72 -12.58 -6.34
CA ASN A 97 9.98 -11.95 -6.73
C ASN A 97 10.75 -11.51 -5.46
N ASN A 98 12.05 -11.29 -5.59
CA ASN A 98 13.00 -10.75 -4.61
C ASN A 98 12.50 -9.50 -3.84
N SER A 99 11.59 -8.72 -4.44
CA SER A 99 10.94 -7.59 -3.76
C SER A 99 9.95 -8.05 -2.67
N TRP A 100 9.25 -9.18 -2.87
CA TRP A 100 8.26 -9.74 -1.93
C TRP A 100 8.84 -10.67 -0.87
N SER A 101 9.95 -11.34 -1.16
CA SER A 101 10.73 -12.03 -0.12
C SER A 101 11.29 -11.05 0.93
N SER A 102 11.68 -9.83 0.51
CA SER A 102 12.06 -8.75 1.42
C SER A 102 10.88 -8.30 2.31
N ILE A 103 9.65 -8.36 1.80
CA ILE A 103 8.42 -7.91 2.49
C ILE A 103 7.97 -8.87 3.58
N ASN A 104 8.05 -10.19 3.36
CA ASN A 104 7.79 -11.17 4.42
C ASN A 104 8.78 -11.04 5.59
N ASN A 105 10.00 -10.61 5.31
CA ASN A 105 10.96 -10.30 6.36
C ASN A 105 10.58 -9.01 7.11
N ILE A 106 10.16 -7.94 6.44
CA ILE A 106 9.71 -6.70 7.11
C ILE A 106 8.45 -6.92 7.94
N ARG A 107 7.45 -7.63 7.40
CA ARG A 107 6.19 -7.96 8.10
C ARG A 107 6.42 -8.75 9.39
N ARG A 108 7.46 -9.59 9.44
CA ARG A 108 7.90 -10.29 10.66
C ARG A 108 8.51 -9.35 11.72
N HIS A 109 9.10 -8.24 11.31
CA HIS A 109 9.74 -7.28 12.22
C HIS A 109 8.77 -6.22 12.75
N MET A 110 7.68 -5.91 12.05
CA MET A 110 6.66 -4.94 12.51
C MET A 110 5.58 -5.54 13.44
N LYS A 111 5.59 -6.86 13.66
CA LYS A 111 4.67 -7.57 14.59
C LYS A 111 5.31 -7.93 15.95
N LYS A 112 6.37 -7.23 16.37
CA LYS A 112 6.94 -7.31 17.72
C LYS A 112 6.81 -5.95 18.40
#